data_AF-A0A2V7H1Q4-F1
#
_entry.id   AF-A0A2V7H1Q4-F1
#
_cell.length_a   1.000
_cell.length_b   1.000
_cell.length_c   1.000
_cell.angle_alpha   90.00
_cell.angle_beta   90.00
_cell.angle_gamma   90.00
#
_symmetry.space_group_name_H-M   'P 1'
#
loop_
_entity.id
_entity.type
_entity.pdbx_description
1 polymer ?
#
loop_
_entity_poly.entity_id
_entity_poly.type
_entity_poly.pdbx_seq_one_letter_code
_entity_poly.pdbx_strand_id
1 'polypeptide(L)' 'MAQQLKTQKTQKEPLQRHALPPLPYDYAALEPYIDAQTMQIHHGKHHQAYVNNLNAA' A
#
# COMPACT_ATOMS: atom_id res chain seq x y z
N MET A 1 3.62 -48.07 16.91
CA MET A 1 2.90 -47.12 17.79
C MET A 1 3.95 -46.26 18.48
N ALA A 2 3.97 -44.94 18.47
CA ALA A 2 3.11 -43.90 17.97
C ALA A 2 4.04 -42.74 17.58
N GLN A 3 3.76 -42.08 16.45
CA GLN A 3 4.54 -40.93 15.99
C GLN A 3 4.13 -39.70 16.84
N GLN A 4 5.10 -39.02 17.44
CA GLN A 4 4.88 -37.73 18.10
C GLN A 4 4.56 -36.66 17.05
N LEU A 5 3.34 -36.12 17.10
CA LEU A 5 2.94 -34.94 16.36
C LEU A 5 3.68 -33.72 16.93
N LYS A 6 4.66 -33.21 16.17
CA LYS A 6 5.19 -31.87 16.38
C LYS A 6 4.13 -30.89 15.90
N THR A 7 3.53 -30.16 16.83
CA THR A 7 2.69 -29.00 16.53
C THR A 7 3.57 -27.93 15.89
N GLN A 8 3.57 -27.90 14.56
CA GLN A 8 4.16 -26.81 13.79
C GLN A 8 3.32 -25.56 14.08
N LYS A 9 3.87 -24.65 14.90
CA LYS A 9 3.38 -23.28 14.97
C LYS A 9 3.56 -22.69 13.57
N THR A 10 2.46 -22.41 12.88
CA THR A 10 2.46 -21.69 11.61
C THR A 10 3.13 -20.34 11.83
N GLN A 11 4.40 -20.21 11.45
CA GLN A 11 5.02 -18.92 11.27
C GLN A 11 4.33 -18.30 10.06
N LYS A 12 3.39 -17.38 10.28
CA LYS A 12 2.90 -16.51 9.22
C LYS A 12 4.10 -15.64 8.83
N GLU A 13 4.72 -15.96 7.69
CA GLU A 13 5.60 -15.03 6.99
C GLU A 13 4.91 -13.65 6.98
N PRO A 14 5.60 -12.55 7.32
CA PRO A 14 4.99 -11.24 7.32
C PRO A 14 4.50 -10.95 5.90
N LEU A 15 3.19 -10.80 5.74
CA LEU A 15 2.59 -10.36 4.48
C LEU A 15 3.29 -9.06 4.07
N GLN A 16 3.88 -9.04 2.87
CA GLN A 16 4.51 -7.86 2.31
C GLN A 16 3.46 -6.73 2.27
N ARG A 17 3.64 -5.70 3.10
CA ARG A 17 2.73 -4.54 3.10
C ARG A 17 2.91 -3.73 1.82
N HIS A 18 1.80 -3.36 1.20
CA HIS A 18 1.78 -2.45 0.07
C HIS A 18 2.19 -1.05 0.51
N ALA A 19 2.90 -0.33 -0.36
CA ALA A 19 3.35 1.04 -0.13
C ALA A 19 2.81 1.97 -1.21
N LEU A 20 2.56 3.23 -0.85
CA LEU A 20 2.22 4.28 -1.80
C LEU A 20 3.49 4.68 -2.57
N PRO A 21 3.58 4.45 -3.90
CA PRO A 21 4.74 4.88 -4.66
C PRO A 21 4.81 6.41 -4.70
N PRO A 22 6.01 7.01 -4.59
CA PRO A 22 6.16 8.45 -4.79
C PRO A 22 5.86 8.82 -6.24
N LEU A 23 5.41 10.06 -6.46
CA LEU A 23 5.32 10.60 -7.81
C LEU A 23 6.74 10.83 -8.38
N PRO A 24 6.98 10.52 -9.66
CA PRO A 24 8.26 10.77 -10.30
C PRO A 24 8.44 12.25 -10.74
N TYR A 25 7.46 13.10 -10.41
CA TYR A 25 7.40 14.51 -10.78
C TYR A 25 6.64 15.31 -9.70
N ASP A 26 6.80 16.63 -9.73
CA ASP A 26 6.10 17.55 -8.82
C ASP A 26 4.60 17.61 -9.07
N TYR A 27 3.82 17.94 -8.04
CA TYR A 27 2.35 18.02 -8.13
C TYR A 27 1.85 18.97 -9.24
N ALA A 28 2.61 20.02 -9.57
CA ALA A 28 2.25 20.99 -10.61
C ALA A 28 2.76 20.62 -12.02
N ALA A 29 3.46 19.49 -12.20
CA ALA A 29 4.10 19.15 -13.47
C ALA A 29 3.14 18.90 -14.64
N LEU A 30 1.83 18.75 -14.34
CA LEU A 30 0.78 18.48 -15.33
C LEU A 30 -0.08 19.71 -15.65
N GLU A 31 0.29 20.89 -15.13
CA GLU A 31 -0.38 22.13 -15.46
C GLU A 31 -0.15 22.54 -16.93
N PRO A 32 -1.13 23.21 -17.57
CA PRO A 32 -2.42 23.66 -17.04
C PRO A 32 -3.54 22.61 -17.14
N TYR A 33 -3.22 21.37 -17.55
CA TYR A 33 -4.23 20.35 -17.83
C TYR A 33 -4.79 19.69 -16.56
N ILE A 34 -3.93 19.53 -15.56
CA ILE A 34 -4.32 19.04 -14.24
C ILE A 34 -3.63 19.95 -13.22
N ASP A 35 -4.44 20.61 -12.38
CA ASP A 35 -3.92 21.50 -11.35
C ASP A 35 -3.24 20.72 -10.21
N ALA A 36 -2.31 21.39 -9.51
CA ALA A 36 -1.56 20.79 -8.42
C ALA A 36 -2.44 20.30 -7.25
N GLN A 37 -3.55 20.98 -6.95
CA GLN A 37 -4.44 20.61 -5.85
C GLN A 37 -5.15 19.28 -6.14
N THR A 38 -5.56 19.07 -7.39
CA THR A 38 -6.12 17.80 -7.85
C THR A 38 -5.13 16.67 -7.65
N MET A 39 -3.85 16.85 -8.02
CA MET A 39 -2.83 15.82 -7.83
C MET A 39 -2.51 15.55 -6.35
N GLN A 40 -2.50 16.58 -5.49
CA GLN A 40 -2.33 16.43 -4.04
C GLN A 40 -3.47 15.61 -3.41
N ILE A 41 -4.72 15.88 -3.81
CA ILE A 41 -5.88 15.14 -3.32
C ILE A 41 -5.88 13.71 -3.88
N HIS A 42 -5.60 13.54 -5.17
CA HIS A 42 -5.58 12.24 -5.84
C HIS A 42 -4.51 11.30 -5.25
N HIS A 43 -3.25 11.70 -5.27
CA HIS A 43 -2.16 10.87 -4.78
C HIS A 43 -2.12 10.81 -3.24
N GLY A 44 -2.22 11.97 -2.58
CA GLY A 44 -2.05 12.08 -1.13
C GLY A 44 -3.23 11.57 -0.30
N LYS A 45 -4.48 11.72 -0.79
CA LYS A 45 -5.66 11.23 -0.06
C LYS A 45 -6.21 9.94 -0.66
N HIS A 46 -6.59 9.95 -1.93
CA HIS A 46 -7.31 8.81 -2.52
C HIS A 46 -6.43 7.57 -2.68
N HIS A 47 -5.25 7.69 -3.30
CA HIS A 47 -4.35 6.54 -3.46
C HIS A 47 -3.83 6.04 -2.11
N GLN A 48 -3.49 6.94 -1.18
CA GLN A 48 -3.12 6.56 0.18
C GLN A 48 -4.23 5.76 0.89
N ALA A 49 -5.48 6.18 0.76
CA ALA A 49 -6.62 5.47 1.35
C ALA A 49 -6.76 4.04 0.77
N TYR A 50 -6.56 3.85 -0.54
CA TYR A 50 -6.56 2.51 -1.13
C TYR A 50 -5.45 1.62 -0.58
N VAL A 51 -4.22 2.14 -0.47
CA VAL A 51 -3.09 1.39 0.11
C VAL A 51 -3.39 1.00 1.56
N ASN A 52 -3.94 1.92 2.36
CA ASN A 52 -4.30 1.65 3.75
C ASN A 52 -5.37 0.55 3.86
N ASN A 53 -6.43 0.64 3.06
CA ASN A 53 -7.52 -0.35 3.08
C ASN A 53 -7.04 -1.72 2.60
N LEU A 54 -6.19 -1.77 1.57
CA LEU A 54 -5.60 -3.01 1.08
C LEU A 54 -4.72 -3.70 2.14
N ASN A 55 -3.95 -2.93 2.91
CA ASN A 55 -3.13 -3.46 3.99
C ASN A 55 -3.93 -3.88 5.24
N ALA A 56 -5.19 -3.45 5.36
CA ALA A 56 -6.07 -3.77 6.49
C ALA A 56 -7.02 -4.96 6.20
N ALA A 57 -7.01 -5.48 4.97
CA ALA A 57 -7.85 -6.58 4.51
C ALA A 57 -7.38 -7.97 4.99
#